data_AF-A0AAU4SE82-F1
#
_entry.id   AF-A0AAU4SE82-F1
#
_cell.length_a   1.000
_cell.length_b   1.000
_cell.length_c   1.000
_cell.angle_alpha   90.00
_cell.angle_beta   90.00
_cell.angle_gamma   90.00
#
_symmetry.space_group_name_H-M   'P 1'
#
loop_
_entity.id
_entity.type
_entity.pdbx_description
1 polymer ?
#
loop_
_entity_poly.entity_id
_entity_poly.type
_entity_poly.pdbx_seq_one_letter_code
_entity_poly.pdbx_strand_id
1 'polypeptide(L)'
;MPGYGPPMAPPPPKGPRTALIATAAAVVAAVLAAAITAGVTGGDSEEAKPAPTVTVTETAPAADEEAEADTGSEPAAEEAGSGDAYSLTDTVAYENDVEVSLSGFGRGVSSEYAAPENTPYVKFTIKVVNNSDATVDANEMTVNCAYGDEGKEGEAIYDDGLDGLPDTRILAGRSLSVPWACELPKKETFLQVEVAPDWESEESVFAGDVK
;
A
#
# COMPACT_ATOMS: atom_id res chain seq x y z
N MET A 1 -39.17 -6.07 46.94
CA MET A 1 -37.98 -6.77 46.40
C MET A 1 -38.48 -7.88 45.49
N PRO A 2 -38.20 -7.85 44.18
CA PRO A 2 -38.58 -8.92 43.26
C PRO A 2 -37.71 -10.16 43.49
N GLY A 3 -38.33 -11.33 43.66
CA GLY A 3 -37.66 -12.60 43.90
C GLY A 3 -37.05 -13.17 42.61
N TYR A 4 -35.80 -13.60 42.68
CA TYR A 4 -35.15 -14.38 41.63
C TYR A 4 -35.69 -15.81 41.64
N GLY A 5 -36.28 -16.23 40.51
CA GLY A 5 -36.59 -17.64 40.25
C GLY A 5 -35.33 -18.48 40.01
N PRO A 6 -35.42 -19.82 40.10
CA PRO A 6 -34.26 -20.69 39.97
C PRO A 6 -33.66 -20.63 38.55
N PRO A 7 -32.34 -20.91 38.41
CA PRO A 7 -31.66 -20.84 37.12
C PRO A 7 -32.20 -21.89 36.15
N MET A 8 -32.49 -21.48 34.91
CA MET A 8 -32.82 -22.41 33.82
C MET A 8 -31.58 -23.22 33.43
N ALA A 9 -31.75 -24.52 33.21
CA ALA A 9 -30.69 -25.39 32.75
C ALA A 9 -30.25 -25.02 31.32
N PRO A 10 -28.94 -25.14 31.00
CA PRO A 10 -28.44 -24.84 29.66
C PRO A 10 -28.99 -25.83 28.61
N PRO A 11 -29.20 -25.39 27.37
CA PRO A 11 -29.63 -26.28 26.28
C PRO A 11 -28.54 -27.32 25.96
N PRO A 12 -28.92 -28.54 25.52
CA PRO A 12 -27.96 -29.59 25.21
C PRO A 12 -27.11 -29.25 23.98
N PRO A 13 -25.85 -29.72 23.92
CA PRO A 13 -24.94 -29.42 22.83
C PRO A 13 -25.39 -30.08 21.52
N LYS A 14 -25.38 -29.31 20.42
CA LYS A 14 -25.61 -29.81 19.06
C LYS A 14 -24.36 -30.54 18.58
N GLY A 15 -24.47 -31.84 18.34
CA GLY A 15 -23.37 -32.67 17.80
C GLY A 15 -22.95 -32.26 16.38
N PRO A 16 -21.74 -32.66 15.95
CA PRO A 16 -21.17 -32.24 14.67
C PRO A 16 -21.84 -32.97 13.50
N ARG A 17 -22.22 -32.20 12.47
CA ARG A 17 -22.60 -32.73 11.15
C ARG A 17 -21.34 -32.93 10.33
N THR A 18 -20.91 -34.18 10.17
CA THR A 18 -19.87 -34.59 9.23
C THR A 18 -20.37 -34.39 7.80
N ALA A 19 -19.84 -33.39 7.11
CA ALA A 19 -20.02 -33.23 5.66
C ALA A 19 -18.80 -33.82 4.96
N LEU A 20 -19.02 -34.93 4.24
CA LEU A 20 -18.12 -35.45 3.22
C LEU A 20 -18.04 -34.45 2.06
N ILE A 21 -16.87 -33.86 1.82
CA ILE A 21 -16.59 -33.13 0.58
C ILE A 21 -15.54 -33.94 -0.18
N ALA A 22 -15.99 -34.49 -1.31
CA ALA A 22 -15.17 -35.24 -2.24
C ALA A 22 -14.21 -34.29 -2.97
N THR A 23 -12.95 -34.72 -3.04
CA THR A 23 -11.88 -34.15 -3.85
C THR A 23 -12.14 -34.40 -5.33
N ALA A 24 -12.02 -33.35 -6.16
CA ALA A 24 -11.85 -33.50 -7.60
C ALA A 24 -10.83 -32.46 -8.07
N ALA A 25 -9.58 -32.90 -8.23
CA ALA A 25 -8.54 -32.19 -8.94
C ALA A 25 -8.61 -32.54 -10.43
N ALA A 26 -8.59 -31.53 -11.30
CA ALA A 26 -8.19 -31.69 -12.70
C ALA A 26 -7.61 -30.37 -13.23
N VAL A 27 -6.28 -30.36 -13.35
CA VAL A 27 -5.46 -29.37 -14.06
C VAL A 27 -5.38 -29.79 -15.53
N VAL A 28 -5.63 -28.90 -16.49
CA VAL A 28 -4.89 -28.85 -17.78
C VAL A 28 -4.92 -27.42 -18.33
N ALA A 29 -3.72 -26.87 -18.53
CA ALA A 29 -3.41 -25.65 -19.25
C ALA A 29 -3.29 -25.89 -20.78
N ALA A 30 -3.63 -24.91 -21.61
CA ALA A 30 -3.06 -24.76 -22.96
C ALA A 30 -3.26 -23.33 -23.52
N VAL A 31 -2.17 -22.57 -23.70
CA VAL A 31 -1.43 -22.23 -24.95
C VAL A 31 -1.98 -21.00 -25.67
N LEU A 32 -1.15 -19.95 -25.76
CA LEU A 32 -0.78 -19.10 -26.92
C LEU A 32 0.42 -18.25 -26.41
N ALA A 33 1.58 -18.08 -27.04
CA ALA A 33 1.81 -17.80 -28.45
C ALA A 33 3.30 -17.98 -28.87
N ALA A 34 3.45 -18.07 -30.20
CA ALA A 34 4.53 -17.57 -31.05
C ALA A 34 5.93 -18.23 -31.00
N ALA A 35 6.14 -19.11 -31.99
CA ALA A 35 7.43 -19.46 -32.54
C ALA A 35 8.00 -18.29 -33.38
N ILE A 36 9.30 -18.01 -33.24
CA ILE A 36 10.13 -17.47 -34.31
C ILE A 36 11.38 -18.36 -34.41
N THR A 37 11.54 -18.99 -35.57
CA THR A 37 12.66 -19.82 -35.98
C THR A 37 13.66 -19.01 -36.80
N ALA A 38 14.95 -19.07 -36.42
CA ALA A 38 16.14 -18.99 -37.27
C ALA A 38 17.34 -19.27 -36.33
N GLY A 39 18.20 -20.27 -36.47
CA GLY A 39 18.73 -20.92 -37.66
C GLY A 39 20.18 -20.49 -37.84
N VAL A 40 21.15 -21.27 -37.33
CA VAL A 40 22.44 -21.59 -37.99
C VAL A 40 23.23 -22.62 -37.17
N THR A 41 23.79 -23.53 -37.95
CA THR A 41 24.60 -24.72 -37.71
C THR A 41 25.91 -24.53 -36.94
N GLY A 42 26.31 -25.53 -36.13
CA GLY A 42 27.72 -25.92 -36.00
C GLY A 42 28.20 -26.34 -34.61
N GLY A 43 28.42 -27.64 -34.41
CA GLY A 43 29.62 -28.19 -33.77
C GLY A 43 29.72 -28.24 -32.24
N ASP A 44 29.71 -29.47 -31.71
CA ASP A 44 30.56 -30.02 -30.64
C ASP A 44 30.68 -29.35 -29.25
N SER A 45 30.29 -30.15 -28.25
CA SER A 45 31.02 -30.47 -27.02
C SER A 45 31.04 -29.49 -25.82
N GLU A 46 30.64 -30.07 -24.68
CA GLU A 46 31.05 -29.80 -23.30
C GLU A 46 30.52 -28.54 -22.57
N GLU A 47 29.44 -28.76 -21.83
CA GLU A 47 29.32 -28.55 -20.37
C GLU A 47 30.29 -27.56 -19.70
N ALA A 48 29.86 -26.31 -19.55
CA ALA A 48 30.05 -25.48 -18.35
C ALA A 48 29.18 -24.21 -18.47
N LYS A 49 28.26 -24.01 -17.53
CA LYS A 49 27.41 -22.81 -17.44
C LYS A 49 28.08 -21.79 -16.50
N PRO A 50 28.55 -20.62 -16.96
CA PRO A 50 28.72 -19.46 -16.11
C PRO A 50 27.50 -18.52 -16.22
N ALA A 51 27.37 -17.69 -15.18
CA ALA A 51 26.27 -16.79 -14.86
C ALA A 51 25.93 -15.74 -15.94
N PRO A 52 24.68 -15.23 -15.99
CA PRO A 52 24.32 -14.15 -16.91
C PRO A 52 24.99 -12.84 -16.48
N THR A 53 25.92 -12.37 -17.29
CA THR A 53 26.51 -11.02 -17.20
C THR A 53 25.78 -10.13 -18.21
N VAL A 54 25.18 -9.04 -17.71
CA VAL A 54 24.50 -8.03 -18.52
C VAL A 54 25.54 -7.27 -19.33
N THR A 55 25.40 -7.29 -20.64
CA THR A 55 26.25 -6.55 -21.59
C THR A 55 25.61 -5.19 -21.86
N VAL A 56 26.16 -4.12 -21.28
CA VAL A 56 25.91 -2.75 -21.74
C VAL A 56 26.94 -2.44 -22.81
N THR A 57 26.47 -2.17 -24.03
CA THR A 57 27.32 -1.68 -25.12
C THR A 57 27.28 -0.16 -25.08
N GLU A 58 28.37 0.47 -24.63
CA GLU A 58 28.59 1.90 -24.86
C GLU A 58 29.84 2.09 -25.72
N THR A 59 29.66 2.78 -26.84
CA THR A 59 30.72 3.10 -27.79
C THR A 59 31.40 4.39 -27.35
N ALA A 60 32.68 4.30 -26.99
CA ALA A 60 33.55 5.46 -26.83
C ALA A 60 33.99 6.04 -28.18
N PRO A 61 34.35 7.33 -28.21
CA PRO A 61 35.63 7.69 -28.79
C PRO A 61 36.50 8.54 -27.82
N ALA A 62 37.80 8.24 -27.89
CA ALA A 62 38.97 8.94 -27.35
C ALA A 62 39.16 10.34 -27.99
N ALA A 63 39.94 11.33 -27.53
CA ALA A 63 40.87 11.56 -26.42
C ALA A 63 41.21 13.08 -26.35
N ASP A 64 41.86 13.45 -25.25
CA ASP A 64 42.85 14.53 -25.04
C ASP A 64 42.48 15.97 -24.55
N GLU A 65 43.07 16.24 -23.38
CA GLU A 65 43.78 17.42 -22.84
C GLU A 65 43.14 18.82 -22.64
N GLU A 66 43.21 19.21 -21.36
CA GLU A 66 43.58 20.51 -20.74
C GLU A 66 42.63 21.73 -20.66
N ALA A 67 42.66 22.28 -19.43
CA ALA A 67 42.54 23.67 -19.00
C ALA A 67 41.20 24.22 -18.46
N GLU A 68 41.38 24.97 -17.36
CA GLU A 68 40.43 25.67 -16.48
C GLU A 68 39.39 26.54 -17.19
N ALA A 69 38.18 26.65 -16.61
CA ALA A 69 37.66 27.93 -16.09
C ALA A 69 36.26 27.76 -15.46
N ASP A 70 36.18 28.29 -14.25
CA ASP A 70 35.00 28.75 -13.52
C ASP A 70 33.99 29.52 -14.39
N THR A 71 32.72 29.11 -14.37
CA THR A 71 31.57 30.02 -14.31
C THR A 71 30.36 29.28 -13.74
N GLY A 72 29.76 29.87 -12.71
CA GLY A 72 28.70 29.30 -11.90
C GLY A 72 27.47 28.81 -12.65
N SER A 73 26.91 27.73 -12.13
CA SER A 73 25.52 27.36 -12.32
C SER A 73 24.94 27.10 -10.93
N GLU A 74 23.95 27.93 -10.60
CA GLU A 74 23.03 27.78 -9.49
C GLU A 74 22.52 26.32 -9.45
N PRO A 75 22.50 25.62 -8.31
CA PRO A 75 21.88 24.31 -8.27
C PRO A 75 20.38 24.53 -8.44
N ALA A 76 19.87 24.09 -9.59
CA ALA A 76 18.46 23.76 -9.73
C ALA A 76 18.11 22.84 -8.55
N ALA A 77 17.05 23.20 -7.82
CA ALA A 77 16.50 22.35 -6.78
C ALA A 77 16.24 20.97 -7.38
N GLU A 78 17.03 19.99 -6.95
CA GLU A 78 16.76 18.60 -7.25
C GLU A 78 15.41 18.30 -6.59
N GLU A 79 14.43 17.91 -7.41
CA GLU A 79 13.25 17.23 -6.90
C GLU A 79 13.73 16.09 -6.01
N ALA A 80 13.27 16.09 -4.76
CA ALA A 80 13.47 14.99 -3.84
C ALA A 80 12.68 13.78 -4.37
N GLY A 81 13.27 13.07 -5.34
CA GLY A 81 12.84 11.76 -5.78
C GLY A 81 13.17 10.75 -4.69
N SER A 82 12.18 10.39 -3.88
CA SER A 82 12.23 9.26 -2.95
C SER A 82 12.12 7.96 -3.75
N GLY A 83 13.14 7.12 -3.68
CA GLY A 83 13.25 5.88 -4.45
C GLY A 83 12.23 4.78 -4.11
N ASP A 84 11.36 4.99 -3.10
CA ASP A 84 10.49 3.95 -2.53
C ASP A 84 9.03 4.42 -2.26
N ALA A 85 8.65 5.64 -2.62
CA ALA A 85 7.30 6.16 -2.36
C ALA A 85 6.37 6.02 -3.57
N TYR A 86 5.14 5.57 -3.32
CA TYR A 86 4.05 5.54 -4.28
C TYR A 86 3.39 6.91 -4.42
N SER A 87 2.75 7.20 -5.55
CA SER A 87 1.92 8.40 -5.67
C SER A 87 0.70 8.29 -4.75
N LEU A 88 0.19 9.44 -4.26
CA LEU A 88 -1.04 9.51 -3.45
C LEU A 88 -2.27 8.80 -4.04
N THR A 89 -2.29 8.49 -5.33
CA THR A 89 -3.43 7.81 -5.98
C THR A 89 -3.11 6.42 -6.51
N ASP A 90 -1.93 5.90 -6.23
CA ASP A 90 -1.55 4.55 -6.62
C ASP A 90 -2.28 3.50 -5.79
N THR A 91 -2.26 2.27 -6.31
CA THR A 91 -2.72 1.08 -5.59
C THR A 91 -1.50 0.22 -5.27
N VAL A 92 -1.37 -0.16 -4.00
CA VAL A 92 -0.29 -1.01 -3.50
C VAL A 92 -0.86 -2.35 -3.10
N ALA A 93 -0.24 -3.42 -3.60
CA ALA A 93 -0.55 -4.79 -3.18
C ALA A 93 0.51 -5.25 -2.16
N TYR A 94 0.03 -5.84 -1.06
CA TYR A 94 0.85 -6.39 0.01
C TYR A 94 1.05 -7.89 -0.20
N GLU A 95 2.04 -8.48 0.48
CA GLU A 95 2.37 -9.91 0.34
C GLU A 95 1.23 -10.86 0.75
N ASN A 96 0.29 -10.38 1.57
CA ASN A 96 -0.88 -11.12 2.05
C ASN A 96 -2.10 -11.04 1.11
N ASP A 97 -1.91 -10.61 -0.15
CA ASP A 97 -2.97 -10.41 -1.15
C ASP A 97 -4.02 -9.36 -0.74
N VAL A 98 -3.64 -8.40 0.11
CA VAL A 98 -4.45 -7.20 0.40
C VAL A 98 -3.96 -6.06 -0.48
N GLU A 99 -4.90 -5.28 -1.05
CA GLU A 99 -4.58 -4.07 -1.78
C GLU A 99 -5.09 -2.83 -1.04
N VAL A 100 -4.27 -1.78 -1.00
CA VAL A 100 -4.63 -0.47 -0.46
C VAL A 100 -4.50 0.59 -1.55
N SER A 101 -5.46 1.51 -1.59
CA SER A 101 -5.40 2.70 -2.44
C SER A 101 -6.00 3.91 -1.71
N LEU A 102 -5.46 5.08 -1.99
CA LEU A 102 -5.93 6.34 -1.43
C LEU A 102 -6.62 7.18 -2.51
N SER A 103 -7.67 7.91 -2.14
CA SER A 103 -8.42 8.72 -3.10
C SER A 103 -9.23 9.83 -2.45
N GLY A 104 -9.77 10.75 -3.25
CA GLY A 104 -10.73 11.74 -2.76
C GLY A 104 -10.14 12.81 -1.82
N PHE A 105 -8.86 13.12 -1.99
CA PHE A 105 -8.16 14.14 -1.19
C PHE A 105 -8.88 15.49 -1.24
N GLY A 106 -9.12 16.08 -0.08
CA GLY A 106 -9.70 17.40 0.06
C GLY A 106 -9.35 18.06 1.38
N ARG A 107 -9.23 19.37 1.38
CA ARG A 107 -8.90 20.14 2.59
C ARG A 107 -10.12 20.49 3.42
N GLY A 108 -9.91 20.61 4.72
CA GLY A 108 -10.93 21.05 5.68
C GLY A 108 -10.32 21.71 6.91
N VAL A 109 -11.20 22.04 7.85
CA VAL A 109 -10.85 22.46 9.21
C VAL A 109 -11.79 21.71 10.14
N SER A 110 -11.24 21.10 11.18
CA SER A 110 -12.02 20.32 12.14
C SER A 110 -12.95 21.20 12.98
N SER A 111 -14.04 20.63 13.48
CA SER A 111 -15.03 21.34 14.28
C SER A 111 -14.53 21.70 15.67
N GLU A 112 -15.35 22.42 16.44
CA GLU A 112 -15.10 22.71 17.86
C GLU A 112 -15.27 21.47 18.77
N TYR A 113 -15.87 20.39 18.26
CA TYR A 113 -16.06 19.13 18.98
C TYR A 113 -15.07 18.05 18.55
N ALA A 114 -14.18 18.39 17.61
CA ALA A 114 -13.19 17.49 17.07
C ALA A 114 -11.97 17.35 17.99
N ALA A 115 -11.19 16.30 17.75
CA ALA A 115 -9.86 16.13 18.31
C ALA A 115 -8.84 15.98 17.16
N PRO A 116 -7.88 16.89 17.00
CA PRO A 116 -7.81 18.24 17.61
C PRO A 116 -8.90 19.20 17.08
N GLU A 117 -9.28 20.19 17.90
CA GLU A 117 -10.29 21.20 17.54
C GLU A 117 -9.75 22.25 16.55
N ASN A 118 -10.61 22.80 15.68
CA ASN A 118 -10.28 23.94 14.78
C ASN A 118 -8.98 23.80 13.96
N THR A 119 -8.59 22.56 13.63
CA THR A 119 -7.29 22.22 13.04
C THR A 119 -7.42 22.02 11.54
N PRO A 120 -6.60 22.69 10.70
CA PRO A 120 -6.56 22.45 9.26
C PRO A 120 -6.10 21.03 8.94
N TYR A 121 -6.80 20.38 8.01
CA TYR A 121 -6.53 18.98 7.68
C TYR A 121 -6.68 18.68 6.19
N VAL A 122 -6.17 17.52 5.79
CA VAL A 122 -6.53 16.83 4.56
C VAL A 122 -7.32 15.57 4.90
N LYS A 123 -8.47 15.40 4.25
CA LYS A 123 -9.27 14.18 4.30
C LYS A 123 -9.12 13.41 3.00
N PHE A 124 -9.17 12.09 3.09
CA PHE A 124 -9.14 11.18 1.95
C PHE A 124 -9.87 9.88 2.32
N THR A 125 -10.08 9.03 1.33
CA THR A 125 -10.66 7.70 1.49
C THR A 125 -9.57 6.67 1.31
N ILE A 126 -9.40 5.81 2.32
CA ILE A 126 -8.59 4.61 2.25
C ILE A 126 -9.49 3.49 1.77
N LYS A 127 -9.13 2.84 0.65
CA LYS A 127 -9.83 1.67 0.16
C LYS A 127 -8.93 0.45 0.34
N VAL A 128 -9.44 -0.51 1.09
CA VAL A 128 -8.80 -1.82 1.33
C VAL A 128 -9.57 -2.88 0.56
N VAL A 129 -8.89 -3.69 -0.24
CA VAL A 129 -9.47 -4.82 -0.96
C VAL A 129 -8.79 -6.10 -0.48
N ASN A 130 -9.56 -7.03 0.06
CA ASN A 130 -9.05 -8.34 0.47
C ASN A 130 -9.20 -9.33 -0.69
N ASN A 131 -8.11 -9.53 -1.46
CA ASN A 131 -8.08 -10.52 -2.54
C ASN A 131 -7.62 -11.90 -2.06
N SER A 132 -7.23 -12.04 -0.78
CA SER A 132 -6.86 -13.31 -0.16
C SER A 132 -8.07 -14.21 0.11
N ASP A 133 -7.79 -15.47 0.47
CA ASP A 133 -8.78 -16.42 0.96
C ASP A 133 -9.06 -16.29 2.48
N ALA A 134 -8.28 -15.47 3.19
CA ALA A 134 -8.39 -15.26 4.64
C ALA A 134 -9.32 -14.09 4.97
N THR A 135 -9.70 -13.96 6.24
CA THR A 135 -10.38 -12.76 6.75
C THR A 135 -9.34 -11.78 7.27
N VAL A 136 -9.41 -10.52 6.84
CA VAL A 136 -8.55 -9.43 7.32
C VAL A 136 -9.26 -8.72 8.48
N ASP A 137 -8.55 -8.50 9.59
CA ASP A 137 -9.06 -7.71 10.72
C ASP A 137 -8.67 -6.23 10.51
N ALA A 138 -9.64 -5.39 10.14
CA ALA A 138 -9.36 -4.00 9.79
C ALA A 138 -9.03 -3.12 11.01
N ASN A 139 -9.21 -3.64 12.22
CA ASN A 139 -8.78 -3.00 13.46
C ASN A 139 -7.24 -2.99 13.59
N GLU A 140 -6.55 -3.90 12.88
CA GLU A 140 -5.08 -3.98 12.91
C GLU A 140 -4.39 -3.01 11.95
N MET A 141 -5.16 -2.31 11.11
CA MET A 141 -4.62 -1.34 10.17
C MET A 141 -3.98 -0.16 10.91
N THR A 142 -2.87 0.35 10.39
CA THR A 142 -2.23 1.58 10.88
C THR A 142 -2.17 2.60 9.76
N VAL A 143 -2.32 3.87 10.12
CA VAL A 143 -2.24 5.00 9.19
C VAL A 143 -1.53 6.15 9.89
N ASN A 144 -0.39 6.56 9.36
CA ASN A 144 0.38 7.69 9.85
C ASN A 144 0.53 8.73 8.74
N CYS A 145 0.69 10.00 9.12
CA CYS A 145 0.84 11.09 8.17
C CYS A 145 2.03 11.95 8.54
N ALA A 146 2.73 12.43 7.53
CA ALA A 146 3.74 13.47 7.67
C ALA A 146 3.56 14.55 6.60
N TYR A 147 3.95 15.78 6.89
CA TYR A 147 3.83 16.90 5.97
C TYR A 147 5.05 17.83 5.99
N GLY A 148 5.18 18.59 4.90
CA GLY A 148 6.23 19.57 4.69
C GLY A 148 7.62 18.94 4.49
N ASP A 149 8.57 19.77 4.08
CA ASP A 149 9.92 19.30 3.68
C ASP A 149 10.73 18.71 4.85
N GLU A 150 10.40 19.10 6.09
CA GLU A 150 11.06 18.62 7.31
C GLU A 150 10.42 17.31 7.85
N GLY A 151 9.36 16.79 7.23
CA GLY A 151 8.71 15.54 7.63
C GLY A 151 8.04 15.60 9.00
N LYS A 152 7.22 16.63 9.24
CA LYS A 152 6.50 16.78 10.52
C LYS A 152 5.35 15.80 10.58
N GLU A 153 5.27 15.03 11.67
CA GLU A 153 4.14 14.14 11.92
C GLU A 153 2.84 14.94 12.03
N GLY A 154 1.82 14.51 11.29
CA GLY A 154 0.48 15.07 11.32
C GLY A 154 -0.44 14.23 12.19
N GLU A 155 -1.13 14.88 13.12
CA GLU A 155 -2.09 14.21 14.00
C GLU A 155 -3.33 13.74 13.23
N ALA A 156 -3.87 12.58 13.60
CA ALA A 156 -5.16 12.12 13.08
C ALA A 156 -6.30 13.03 13.55
N ILE A 157 -7.25 13.33 12.66
CA ILE A 157 -8.42 14.13 12.98
C ILE A 157 -9.62 13.24 13.27
N TYR A 158 -10.21 13.41 14.45
CA TYR A 158 -11.46 12.77 14.86
C TYR A 158 -12.58 13.82 14.94
N ASP A 159 -13.60 13.68 14.11
CA ASP A 159 -14.73 14.62 13.98
C ASP A 159 -15.96 13.87 13.38
N ASP A 160 -17.07 14.57 13.13
CA ASP A 160 -18.26 13.99 12.49
C ASP A 160 -17.92 13.38 11.11
N GLY A 161 -18.10 12.05 10.99
CA GLY A 161 -17.74 11.28 9.79
C GLY A 161 -16.25 10.96 9.64
N LEU A 162 -15.45 11.26 10.67
CA LEU A 162 -14.04 10.91 10.80
C LEU A 162 -13.86 10.16 12.13
N ASP A 163 -14.45 8.96 12.20
CA ASP A 163 -14.56 8.17 13.44
C ASP A 163 -13.29 7.35 13.77
N GLY A 164 -12.25 7.51 12.98
CA GLY A 164 -11.03 6.72 13.07
C GLY A 164 -11.05 5.47 12.20
N LEU A 165 -10.22 4.50 12.57
CA LEU A 165 -10.12 3.22 11.85
C LEU A 165 -11.28 2.29 12.22
N PRO A 166 -11.72 1.44 11.28
CA PRO A 166 -12.93 0.64 11.45
C PRO A 166 -12.68 -0.55 12.38
N ASP A 167 -13.56 -0.75 13.36
CA ASP A 167 -13.60 -1.99 14.17
C ASP A 167 -14.45 -3.05 13.45
N THR A 168 -13.88 -3.64 12.39
CA THR A 168 -14.57 -4.64 11.58
C THR A 168 -13.62 -5.60 10.86
N ARG A 169 -14.20 -6.58 10.17
CA ARG A 169 -13.45 -7.55 9.37
C ARG A 169 -13.83 -7.48 7.90
N ILE A 170 -12.83 -7.66 7.04
CA ILE A 170 -13.00 -7.71 5.58
C ILE A 170 -12.93 -9.18 5.16
N LEU A 171 -14.07 -9.74 4.75
CA LEU A 171 -14.14 -11.10 4.23
C LEU A 171 -13.42 -11.21 2.87
N ALA A 172 -12.96 -12.42 2.52
CA ALA A 172 -12.36 -12.73 1.23
C ALA A 172 -13.21 -12.20 0.04
N GLY A 173 -12.53 -11.57 -0.92
CA GLY A 173 -13.13 -10.95 -2.11
C GLY A 173 -13.99 -9.72 -1.82
N ARG A 174 -13.94 -9.15 -0.61
CA ARG A 174 -14.65 -7.91 -0.25
C ARG A 174 -13.69 -6.76 -0.12
N SER A 175 -14.26 -5.56 -0.13
CA SER A 175 -13.54 -4.31 0.08
C SER A 175 -14.20 -3.47 1.17
N LEU A 176 -13.39 -2.63 1.81
CA LEU A 176 -13.82 -1.61 2.76
C LEU A 176 -13.31 -0.25 2.29
N SER A 177 -14.08 0.80 2.57
CA SER A 177 -13.67 2.19 2.33
C SER A 177 -13.87 2.98 3.61
N VAL A 178 -12.81 3.66 4.03
CA VAL A 178 -12.74 4.35 5.32
C VAL A 178 -12.37 5.81 5.07
N PRO A 179 -13.18 6.78 5.54
CA PRO A 179 -12.76 8.17 5.55
C PRO A 179 -11.69 8.36 6.62
N TRP A 180 -10.59 8.98 6.25
CA TRP A 180 -9.49 9.32 7.15
C TRP A 180 -9.08 10.77 6.94
N ALA A 181 -8.53 11.38 7.98
CA ALA A 181 -8.00 12.72 7.89
C ALA A 181 -6.80 12.90 8.83
N CYS A 182 -5.84 13.67 8.35
CA CYS A 182 -4.64 14.05 9.10
C CYS A 182 -4.47 15.55 9.07
N GLU A 183 -3.88 16.10 10.12
CA GLU A 183 -3.44 17.49 10.15
C GLU A 183 -2.60 17.82 8.91
N LEU A 184 -2.94 18.92 8.26
CA LEU A 184 -2.15 19.49 7.18
C LEU A 184 -2.32 21.02 7.24
N PRO A 185 -1.31 21.75 7.76
CA PRO A 185 -1.38 23.20 7.85
C PRO A 185 -1.66 23.83 6.49
N LYS A 186 -2.38 24.95 6.46
CA LYS A 186 -2.90 25.58 5.23
C LYS A 186 -1.83 25.94 4.18
N LYS A 187 -0.57 26.07 4.59
CA LYS A 187 0.56 26.44 3.72
C LYS A 187 1.32 25.22 3.19
N GLU A 188 1.14 24.07 3.82
CA GLU A 188 1.79 22.82 3.44
C GLU A 188 0.98 22.16 2.35
N THR A 189 1.67 21.61 1.35
CA THR A 189 1.06 20.96 0.18
C THR A 189 1.55 19.54 0.02
N PHE A 190 2.82 19.28 0.31
CA PHE A 190 3.38 17.95 0.39
C PHE A 190 2.78 17.16 1.56
N LEU A 191 2.29 15.97 1.25
CA LEU A 191 1.76 14.99 2.19
C LEU A 191 2.44 13.64 1.94
N GLN A 192 2.85 13.00 3.03
CA GLN A 192 3.22 11.59 3.09
C GLN A 192 2.19 10.87 3.95
N VAL A 193 1.69 9.74 3.47
CA VAL A 193 0.76 8.85 4.18
C VAL A 193 1.40 7.47 4.20
N GLU A 194 1.58 6.94 5.40
CA GLU A 194 2.11 5.61 5.63
C GLU A 194 0.96 4.71 6.05
N VAL A 195 0.81 3.55 5.41
CA VAL A 195 -0.29 2.62 5.67
C VAL A 195 0.25 1.20 5.77
N ALA A 196 -0.23 0.46 6.77
CA ALA A 196 -0.08 -0.99 6.85
C ALA A 196 -1.45 -1.64 7.17
N PRO A 197 -1.89 -2.70 6.46
CA PRO A 197 -3.20 -3.32 6.66
C PRO A 197 -3.27 -4.17 7.94
N ASP A 198 -2.13 -4.61 8.47
CA ASP A 198 -1.97 -5.38 9.70
C ASP A 198 -0.57 -5.17 10.30
N TRP A 199 -0.32 -5.75 11.49
CA TRP A 199 0.94 -5.61 12.22
C TRP A 199 2.14 -6.37 11.62
N GLU A 200 1.89 -7.29 10.68
CA GLU A 200 2.92 -8.14 10.08
C GLU A 200 3.39 -7.59 8.72
N SER A 201 2.58 -6.73 8.10
CA SER A 201 2.85 -6.11 6.81
C SER A 201 3.87 -4.98 6.91
N GLU A 202 4.74 -4.89 5.90
CA GLU A 202 5.60 -3.71 5.73
C GLU A 202 4.76 -2.49 5.37
N GLU A 203 5.07 -1.35 5.98
CA GLU A 203 4.33 -0.11 5.76
C GLU A 203 4.61 0.44 4.35
N SER A 204 3.54 0.73 3.62
CA SER A 204 3.63 1.38 2.31
C SER A 204 3.58 2.89 2.47
N VAL A 205 4.41 3.60 1.70
CA VAL A 205 4.52 5.06 1.75
C VAL A 205 3.90 5.66 0.50
N PHE A 206 2.85 6.47 0.66
CA PHE A 206 2.23 7.27 -0.39
C PHE A 206 2.63 8.73 -0.21
N ALA A 207 3.17 9.37 -1.24
CA ALA A 207 3.62 10.76 -1.16
C ALA A 207 3.19 11.59 -2.37
N GLY A 208 3.02 12.89 -2.15
CA GLY A 208 2.74 13.86 -3.20
C GLY A 208 2.04 15.12 -2.71
N ASP A 209 1.72 16.01 -3.65
CA ASP A 209 1.08 17.28 -3.34
C ASP A 209 -0.45 17.19 -3.30
N VAL A 210 -1.03 17.83 -2.28
CA VAL A 210 -2.48 18.03 -2.12
C VAL A 210 -2.83 19.49 -2.36
N LYS A 211 -3.81 19.71 -3.25
CA LYS A 211 -4.29 21.04 -3.63
C LYS A 211 -5.25 21.67 -2.61
#